data_AF-A0A934CZ48-F1
#
_entry.id   AF-A0A934CZ48-F1
#
_cell.length_a   1.000
_cell.length_b   1.000
_cell.length_c   1.000
_cell.angle_alpha   90.00
_cell.angle_beta   90.00
_cell.angle_gamma   90.00
#
_symmetry.space_group_name_H-M   'P 1'
#
loop_
_entity.id
_entity.type
_entity.pdbx_description
1 polymer ?
#
loop_
_entity_poly.entity_id
_entity_poly.type
_entity_poly.pdbx_seq_one_letter_code
_entity_poly.pdbx_strand_id
1 'polypeptide(L)'
;MVKPIIRHPFFAVCPLMVFAVMACGGGDPPELDRAAKVVGYLSAKRQVKHSSFLAQYPEGKPSQFVTWMFSPLGKAEWPDTEEYVKGDPVAREAAKALRIPLMPAGVAFVAGAPDPGKGKQLVVKSDDARETIVVEGYTTPGDKPVFRREWRFAKPAPR
;
A
#
# COMPACT_ATOMS: atom_id res chain seq x y z
N MET A 1 39.18 13.66 63.23
CA MET A 1 38.50 12.39 62.91
C MET A 1 37.33 12.71 61.98
N VAL A 2 37.26 12.04 60.83
CA VAL A 2 36.15 11.94 59.84
C VAL A 2 35.88 13.12 58.88
N LYS A 3 35.62 12.70 57.63
CA LYS A 3 35.59 13.34 56.30
C LYS A 3 34.19 13.92 55.92
N PRO A 4 34.05 14.58 54.73
CA PRO A 4 33.07 15.64 54.41
C PRO A 4 31.93 15.20 53.45
N ILE A 5 30.99 16.10 53.13
CA ILE A 5 29.96 15.98 52.07
C ILE A 5 29.68 17.40 51.53
N ILE A 6 30.28 17.89 50.44
CA ILE A 6 29.96 17.80 48.98
C ILE A 6 28.52 18.25 48.61
N ARG A 7 28.43 19.11 47.57
CA ARG A 7 27.45 19.22 46.44
C ARG A 7 27.03 20.69 46.20
N HIS A 8 27.00 21.30 45.01
CA HIS A 8 27.46 21.09 43.64
C HIS A 8 27.29 22.45 42.91
N PRO A 9 28.12 22.81 41.91
CA PRO A 9 27.85 23.94 41.04
C PRO A 9 26.79 23.58 39.99
N PHE A 10 25.87 24.51 39.74
CA PHE A 10 24.92 24.49 38.62
C PHE A 10 25.69 24.46 37.29
N PHE A 11 25.77 23.28 36.67
CA PHE A 11 26.22 23.13 35.29
C PHE A 11 25.07 23.51 34.36
N ALA A 12 25.28 24.56 33.58
CA ALA A 12 24.39 24.99 32.52
C ALA A 12 24.32 23.90 31.42
N VAL A 13 23.08 23.51 31.13
CA VAL A 13 22.69 22.57 30.07
C VAL A 13 22.93 23.23 28.71
N CYS A 14 23.83 22.66 27.92
CA CYS A 14 23.97 22.99 26.50
C CYS A 14 23.21 21.91 25.70
N PRO A 15 22.20 22.26 24.89
CA PRO A 15 21.30 21.29 24.31
C PRO A 15 21.94 20.55 23.12
N LEU A 16 21.51 19.30 22.97
CA LEU A 16 21.82 18.39 21.88
C LEU A 16 21.75 19.09 20.51
N MET A 17 22.81 18.93 19.71
CA MET A 17 22.76 19.09 18.27
C MET A 17 23.04 17.72 17.63
N VAL A 18 22.00 16.91 17.47
CA VAL A 18 22.01 15.73 16.60
C VAL A 18 21.31 16.13 15.30
N PHE A 19 22.08 16.70 14.38
CA PHE A 19 21.65 16.94 13.00
C PHE A 19 22.53 16.11 12.07
N ALA A 20 21.95 15.05 11.49
CA ALA A 20 22.16 14.60 10.11
C ALA A 20 21.57 13.19 9.95
N VAL A 21 20.24 13.08 9.88
CA VAL A 21 19.64 11.93 9.21
C VAL A 21 19.84 12.17 7.73
N MET A 22 20.82 11.47 7.17
CA MET A 22 21.09 11.41 5.74
C MET A 22 19.88 10.76 5.06
N ALA A 23 18.94 11.58 4.60
CA ALA A 23 17.81 11.14 3.79
C ALA A 23 18.36 10.75 2.42
N CYS A 24 18.72 9.47 2.25
CA CYS A 24 18.91 8.88 0.93
C CYS A 24 17.58 8.95 0.18
N GLY A 25 17.43 9.98 -0.65
CA GLY A 25 16.34 10.13 -1.60
C GLY A 25 16.47 9.11 -2.73
N GLY A 26 16.02 7.89 -2.48
CA GLY A 26 15.61 6.95 -3.53
C GLY A 26 14.09 6.92 -3.55
N GLY A 27 13.47 7.47 -4.59
CA GLY A 27 12.01 7.40 -4.74
C GLY A 27 11.52 5.97 -4.91
N ASP A 28 10.24 5.73 -4.59
CA ASP A 28 9.61 4.42 -4.76
C ASP A 28 9.77 3.93 -6.22
N PRO A 29 10.10 2.64 -6.44
CA PRO A 29 10.19 2.10 -7.79
C PRO A 29 8.89 2.36 -8.56
N PRO A 30 8.95 2.95 -9.77
CA PRO A 30 7.78 3.52 -10.42
C PRO A 30 6.71 2.48 -10.73
N GLU A 31 7.08 1.22 -11.00
CA GLU A 31 6.09 0.16 -11.21
C GLU A 31 5.37 -0.22 -9.92
N LEU A 32 6.07 -0.23 -8.78
CA LEU A 32 5.46 -0.52 -7.47
C LEU A 32 4.55 0.62 -7.02
N ASP A 33 4.91 1.88 -7.29
CA ASP A 33 4.03 3.03 -7.07
C ASP A 33 2.73 2.92 -7.91
N ARG A 34 2.86 2.57 -9.20
CA ARG A 34 1.69 2.31 -10.06
C ARG A 34 0.84 1.15 -9.55
N ALA A 35 1.46 0.07 -9.06
CA ALA A 35 0.74 -1.04 -8.48
C ALA A 35 -0.05 -0.62 -7.23
N ALA A 36 0.56 0.19 -6.36
CA ALA A 36 -0.13 0.73 -5.18
C ALA A 36 -1.34 1.59 -5.56
N LYS A 37 -1.25 2.36 -6.66
CA LYS A 37 -2.38 3.15 -7.20
C LYS A 37 -3.53 2.27 -7.69
N VAL A 38 -3.26 1.08 -8.24
CA VAL A 38 -4.33 0.11 -8.58
C VAL A 38 -5.08 -0.33 -7.33
N VAL A 39 -4.37 -0.73 -6.27
CA VAL A 39 -5.03 -1.13 -5.01
C VAL A 39 -5.82 0.03 -4.42
N GLY A 40 -5.25 1.25 -4.45
CA GLY A 40 -5.94 2.47 -4.02
C GLY A 40 -7.20 2.76 -4.83
N TYR A 41 -7.17 2.52 -6.14
CA TYR A 41 -8.33 2.64 -7.01
C TYR A 41 -9.41 1.61 -6.66
N LEU A 42 -9.07 0.32 -6.62
CA LEU A 42 -10.02 -0.76 -6.33
C LEU A 42 -10.65 -0.65 -4.94
N SER A 43 -9.87 -0.19 -3.96
CA SER A 43 -10.33 0.00 -2.58
C SER A 43 -11.04 1.34 -2.33
N ALA A 44 -11.12 2.22 -3.34
CA ALA A 44 -11.82 3.50 -3.21
C ALA A 44 -13.33 3.28 -3.01
N LYS A 45 -13.95 4.06 -2.12
CA LYS A 45 -15.39 3.99 -1.80
C LYS A 45 -16.30 3.91 -3.03
N ARG A 46 -15.98 4.68 -4.09
CA ARG A 46 -16.72 4.64 -5.36
C ARG A 46 -16.63 3.27 -6.02
N GLN A 47 -15.43 2.72 -6.17
CA GLN A 47 -15.25 1.42 -6.83
C GLN A 47 -15.86 0.29 -6.02
N VAL A 48 -15.62 0.28 -4.71
CA VAL A 48 -16.22 -0.70 -3.79
C VAL A 48 -17.76 -0.70 -3.88
N LYS A 49 -18.40 0.48 -4.01
CA LYS A 49 -19.87 0.60 -4.16
C LYS A 49 -20.40 0.01 -5.48
N HIS A 50 -19.58 -0.05 -6.52
CA HIS A 50 -19.96 -0.54 -7.86
C HIS A 50 -19.44 -1.96 -8.15
N SER A 51 -18.62 -2.51 -7.26
CA SER A 51 -18.08 -3.86 -7.34
C SER A 51 -19.04 -4.93 -6.82
N SER A 52 -18.71 -6.19 -7.11
CA SER A 52 -19.35 -7.37 -6.50
C SER A 52 -19.01 -7.56 -5.01
N PHE A 53 -18.03 -6.82 -4.47
CA PHE A 53 -17.53 -7.00 -3.10
C PHE A 53 -18.64 -6.96 -2.05
N LEU A 54 -19.47 -5.92 -2.04
CA LEU A 54 -20.51 -5.75 -1.01
C LEU A 54 -21.67 -6.72 -1.16
N ALA A 55 -21.86 -7.31 -2.33
CA ALA A 55 -22.83 -8.39 -2.54
C ALA A 55 -22.34 -9.69 -1.89
N GLN A 56 -21.04 -9.98 -1.97
CA GLN A 56 -20.43 -11.15 -1.35
C GLN A 56 -20.14 -10.96 0.15
N TYR A 57 -19.76 -9.75 0.56
CA TYR A 57 -19.34 -9.40 1.92
C TYR A 57 -20.08 -8.16 2.42
N PRO A 58 -21.34 -8.29 2.89
CA PRO A 58 -22.14 -7.16 3.35
C PRO A 58 -21.55 -6.41 4.54
N GLU A 59 -20.74 -7.07 5.37
CA GLU A 59 -20.03 -6.44 6.49
C GLU A 59 -18.97 -5.44 6.02
N GLY A 60 -18.29 -5.72 4.90
CA GLY A 60 -17.36 -4.81 4.25
C GLY A 60 -16.04 -4.60 4.99
N LYS A 61 -15.51 -5.64 5.66
CA LYS A 61 -14.23 -5.54 6.40
C LYS A 61 -13.01 -5.49 5.46
N PRO A 62 -11.89 -4.84 5.87
CA PRO A 62 -10.65 -4.85 5.10
C PRO A 62 -10.15 -6.26 4.73
N SER A 63 -10.18 -7.22 5.66
CA SER A 63 -9.77 -8.61 5.42
C SER A 63 -10.63 -9.31 4.35
N GLN A 64 -11.94 -9.03 4.36
CA GLN A 64 -12.87 -9.51 3.35
C GLN A 64 -12.55 -8.89 1.99
N PHE A 65 -12.20 -7.59 1.94
CA PHE A 65 -11.81 -6.94 0.70
C PHE A 65 -10.55 -7.57 0.10
N VAL A 66 -9.53 -7.84 0.92
CA VAL A 66 -8.32 -8.52 0.43
C VAL A 66 -8.66 -9.93 -0.08
N THR A 67 -9.48 -10.68 0.64
CA THR A 67 -9.95 -12.00 0.20
C THR A 67 -10.69 -11.93 -1.14
N TRP A 68 -11.61 -10.98 -1.27
CA TRP A 68 -12.38 -10.74 -2.49
C TRP A 68 -11.50 -10.33 -3.66
N MET A 69 -10.59 -9.36 -3.47
CA MET A 69 -9.75 -8.79 -4.52
C MET A 69 -8.94 -9.86 -5.25
N PHE A 70 -8.52 -10.92 -4.54
CA PHE A 70 -7.75 -12.03 -5.11
C PHE A 70 -8.60 -13.24 -5.52
N SER A 71 -9.91 -13.20 -5.30
CA SER A 71 -10.87 -14.20 -5.78
C SER A 71 -11.09 -14.08 -7.31
N PRO A 72 -11.70 -15.09 -7.96
CA PRO A 72 -12.08 -14.98 -9.37
C PRO A 72 -12.96 -13.76 -9.69
N LEU A 73 -13.92 -13.44 -8.80
CA LEU A 73 -14.80 -12.29 -8.98
C LEU A 73 -14.04 -10.96 -8.86
N GLY A 74 -13.19 -10.82 -7.83
CA GLY A 74 -12.40 -9.60 -7.66
C GLY A 74 -11.39 -9.40 -8.78
N LYS A 75 -10.73 -10.47 -9.25
CA LYS A 75 -9.80 -10.39 -10.39
C LYS A 75 -10.49 -10.02 -11.71
N ALA A 76 -11.73 -10.43 -11.91
CA ALA A 76 -12.51 -10.03 -13.09
C ALA A 76 -12.82 -8.52 -13.12
N GLU A 77 -12.70 -7.84 -11.98
CA GLU A 77 -12.89 -6.39 -11.85
C GLU A 77 -11.57 -5.60 -11.81
N TRP A 78 -10.43 -6.28 -11.96
CA TRP A 78 -9.15 -5.57 -12.03
C TRP A 78 -9.07 -4.72 -13.31
N PRO A 79 -8.40 -3.56 -13.25
CA PRO A 79 -8.14 -2.79 -14.46
C PRO A 79 -7.31 -3.58 -15.48
N ASP A 80 -7.38 -3.16 -16.74
CA ASP A 80 -6.57 -3.73 -17.80
C ASP A 80 -5.06 -3.56 -17.55
N THR A 81 -4.28 -4.47 -18.12
CA THR A 81 -2.82 -4.40 -18.06
C THR A 81 -2.25 -3.42 -19.07
N GLU A 82 -1.07 -2.86 -18.75
CA GLU A 82 -0.29 -2.03 -19.68
C GLU A 82 -0.02 -2.78 -21.00
N GLU A 83 0.18 -4.10 -20.96
CA GLU A 83 0.35 -4.94 -22.15
C GLU A 83 -0.92 -5.09 -22.96
N TYR A 84 -2.08 -5.27 -22.32
CA TYR A 84 -3.36 -5.46 -23.00
C TYR A 84 -3.72 -4.23 -23.84
N VAL A 85 -3.58 -3.04 -23.27
CA VAL A 85 -3.94 -1.79 -23.95
C VAL A 85 -2.84 -1.26 -24.88
N LYS A 86 -1.66 -1.89 -24.93
CA LYS A 86 -0.53 -1.42 -25.77
C LYS A 86 -0.89 -1.36 -27.25
N GLY A 87 -1.71 -2.31 -27.71
CA GLY A 87 -2.19 -2.40 -29.10
C GLY A 87 -3.49 -1.65 -29.37
N ASP A 88 -4.10 -1.05 -28.35
CA ASP A 88 -5.39 -0.38 -28.44
C ASP A 88 -5.29 1.08 -27.92
N PRO A 89 -5.02 2.04 -28.82
CA PRO A 89 -4.94 3.45 -28.47
C PRO A 89 -6.24 4.01 -27.88
N VAL A 90 -7.39 3.46 -28.29
CA VAL A 90 -8.71 3.92 -27.82
C VAL A 90 -8.91 3.50 -26.37
N ALA A 91 -8.64 2.23 -26.04
CA ALA A 91 -8.69 1.74 -24.67
C ALA A 91 -7.73 2.50 -23.76
N ARG A 92 -6.51 2.78 -24.24
CA ARG A 92 -5.50 3.54 -23.50
C ARG A 92 -5.94 4.98 -23.19
N GLU A 93 -6.46 5.70 -24.19
CA GLU A 93 -6.96 7.07 -23.97
C GLU A 93 -8.22 7.07 -23.10
N ALA A 94 -9.10 6.06 -23.21
CA ALA A 94 -10.25 5.91 -22.33
C ALA A 94 -9.84 5.71 -20.86
N ALA A 95 -8.88 4.81 -20.58
CA ALA A 95 -8.36 4.59 -19.24
C ALA A 95 -7.78 5.88 -18.64
N LYS A 96 -7.00 6.62 -19.44
CA LYS A 96 -6.43 7.92 -19.05
C LYS A 96 -7.50 8.98 -18.77
N ALA A 97 -8.49 9.12 -19.65
CA ALA A 97 -9.60 10.08 -19.49
C ALA A 97 -10.43 9.80 -18.23
N LEU A 98 -10.66 8.52 -17.94
CA LEU A 98 -11.40 8.06 -16.76
C LEU A 98 -10.53 7.96 -15.50
N ARG A 99 -9.24 8.27 -15.60
CA ARG A 99 -8.24 8.14 -14.52
C ARG A 99 -8.23 6.75 -13.90
N ILE A 100 -8.44 5.72 -14.72
CA ILE A 100 -8.33 4.32 -14.34
C ILE A 100 -6.83 3.95 -14.42
N PRO A 101 -6.20 3.55 -13.31
CA PRO A 101 -4.82 3.09 -13.35
C PRO A 101 -4.75 1.75 -14.10
N LEU A 102 -3.74 1.60 -14.95
CA LEU A 102 -3.44 0.33 -15.59
C LEU A 102 -2.61 -0.55 -14.66
N MET A 103 -2.80 -1.87 -14.76
CA MET A 103 -1.96 -2.84 -14.06
C MET A 103 -0.54 -2.81 -14.64
N PRO A 104 0.49 -2.50 -13.83
CA PRO A 104 1.85 -2.36 -14.34
C PRO A 104 2.45 -3.71 -14.72
N ALA A 105 3.21 -3.71 -15.80
CA ALA A 105 4.03 -4.83 -16.23
C ALA A 105 5.02 -5.28 -15.14
N GLY A 106 5.23 -6.59 -15.00
CA GLY A 106 6.34 -7.12 -14.19
C GLY A 106 6.23 -6.90 -12.67
N VAL A 107 5.05 -6.57 -12.15
CA VAL A 107 4.77 -6.54 -10.71
C VAL A 107 3.71 -7.58 -10.39
N ALA A 108 4.04 -8.51 -9.50
CA ALA A 108 3.03 -9.42 -8.96
C ALA A 108 2.21 -8.75 -7.86
N PHE A 109 0.90 -8.98 -7.84
CA PHE A 109 0.06 -8.66 -6.69
C PHE A 109 -0.09 -9.90 -5.82
N VAL A 110 0.11 -9.77 -4.51
CA VAL A 110 0.12 -10.89 -3.57
C VAL A 110 -0.69 -10.53 -2.32
N ALA A 111 -1.43 -11.49 -1.75
CA ALA A 111 -2.19 -11.29 -0.53
C ALA A 111 -1.38 -11.71 0.70
N GLY A 112 -1.42 -10.89 1.76
CA GLY A 112 -0.97 -11.26 3.10
C GLY A 112 0.56 -11.17 3.32
N ALA A 113 1.33 -12.04 2.68
CA ALA A 113 2.79 -12.13 2.87
C ALA A 113 3.53 -12.15 1.53
N PRO A 114 4.80 -11.72 1.46
CA PRO A 114 5.61 -11.88 0.26
C PRO A 114 5.69 -13.34 -0.17
N ASP A 115 5.55 -13.58 -1.47
CA ASP A 115 5.67 -14.90 -2.08
C ASP A 115 7.10 -15.09 -2.62
N PRO A 116 7.92 -16.02 -2.07
CA PRO A 116 9.28 -16.26 -2.53
C PRO A 116 9.37 -16.74 -3.98
N GLY A 117 8.29 -17.32 -4.53
CA GLY A 117 8.21 -17.77 -5.92
C GLY A 117 7.95 -16.65 -6.92
N LYS A 118 7.72 -15.42 -6.45
CA LYS A 118 7.46 -14.25 -7.30
C LYS A 118 8.59 -13.23 -7.12
N GLY A 119 8.97 -12.54 -8.18
CA GLY A 119 9.99 -11.48 -8.13
C GLY A 119 9.47 -10.20 -7.47
N LYS A 120 9.60 -9.08 -8.19
CA LYS A 120 9.05 -7.77 -7.81
C LYS A 120 7.54 -7.91 -7.54
N GLN A 121 7.09 -7.45 -6.38
CA GLN A 121 5.71 -7.64 -5.96
C GLN A 121 5.19 -6.53 -5.04
N LEU A 122 3.87 -6.34 -5.12
CA LEU A 122 3.11 -5.56 -4.17
C LEU A 122 2.29 -6.52 -3.30
N VAL A 123 2.59 -6.53 -2.00
CA VAL A 123 1.85 -7.31 -1.01
C VAL A 123 0.72 -6.45 -0.46
N VAL A 124 -0.50 -6.97 -0.51
CA VAL A 124 -1.71 -6.32 0.00
C VAL A 124 -2.16 -7.04 1.27
N LYS A 125 -2.30 -6.27 2.35
CA LYS A 125 -2.71 -6.74 3.68
C LYS A 125 -3.88 -5.92 4.18
N SER A 126 -4.53 -6.45 5.21
CA SER A 126 -5.64 -5.83 5.92
C SER A 126 -5.30 -5.64 7.40
N ASP A 127 -5.81 -4.56 7.98
CA ASP A 127 -5.89 -4.39 9.42
C ASP A 127 -7.33 -4.01 9.77
N ASP A 128 -8.10 -5.01 10.22
CA ASP A 128 -9.51 -4.83 10.55
C ASP A 128 -9.73 -3.96 11.79
N ALA A 129 -8.79 -3.99 12.74
CA ALA A 129 -8.88 -3.20 13.97
C ALA A 129 -8.73 -1.70 13.68
N ARG A 130 -7.87 -1.35 12.72
CA ARG A 130 -7.67 0.04 12.27
C ARG A 130 -8.55 0.43 11.08
N GLU A 131 -9.34 -0.50 10.54
CA GLU A 131 -10.10 -0.34 9.30
C GLU A 131 -9.20 0.11 8.12
N THR A 132 -8.03 -0.50 7.93
CA THR A 132 -7.07 -0.08 6.89
C THR A 132 -6.69 -1.19 5.92
N ILE A 133 -6.40 -0.78 4.68
CA ILE A 133 -5.62 -1.57 3.74
C ILE A 133 -4.17 -1.11 3.86
N VAL A 134 -3.26 -2.09 3.92
CA VAL A 134 -1.82 -1.87 3.95
C VAL A 134 -1.23 -2.48 2.69
N VAL A 135 -0.38 -1.73 2.00
CA VAL A 135 0.40 -2.23 0.87
C VAL A 135 1.88 -2.08 1.14
N GLU A 136 2.63 -3.11 0.79
CA GLU A 136 4.08 -3.15 0.94
C GLU A 136 4.70 -3.51 -0.41
N GLY A 137 5.62 -2.67 -0.89
CA GLY A 137 6.33 -2.88 -2.14
C GLY A 137 7.63 -3.63 -1.91
N TYR A 138 7.90 -4.67 -2.70
CA TYR A 138 9.11 -5.48 -2.62
C TYR A 138 9.77 -5.57 -3.99
N THR A 139 11.07 -5.29 -4.06
CA THR A 139 11.90 -5.63 -5.23
C THR A 139 12.32 -7.09 -5.21
N THR A 140 12.60 -7.60 -4.01
CA THR A 140 12.93 -9.00 -3.72
C THR A 140 12.07 -9.47 -2.53
N PRO A 141 11.49 -10.68 -2.54
CA PRO A 141 10.55 -11.12 -1.49
C PRO A 141 11.20 -11.32 -0.12
N GLY A 142 12.49 -11.69 -0.10
CA GLY A 142 13.26 -11.94 1.12
C GLY A 142 13.79 -10.68 1.81
N ASP A 143 13.73 -9.54 1.13
CA ASP A 143 14.21 -8.26 1.66
C ASP A 143 13.11 -7.54 2.44
N LYS A 144 13.49 -6.45 3.13
CA LYS A 144 12.51 -5.51 3.69
C LYS A 144 11.74 -4.81 2.56
N PRO A 145 10.47 -4.44 2.78
CA PRO A 145 9.75 -3.68 1.77
C PRO A 145 10.44 -2.34 1.50
N VAL A 146 10.53 -1.96 0.22
CA VAL A 146 11.08 -0.67 -0.21
C VAL A 146 10.17 0.50 0.19
N PHE A 147 8.87 0.25 0.33
CA PHE A 147 7.93 1.16 0.97
C PHE A 147 6.79 0.40 1.64
N ARG A 148 6.12 1.10 2.57
CA ARG A 148 4.83 0.71 3.14
C ARG A 148 3.87 1.88 3.08
N ARG A 149 2.66 1.64 2.57
CA ARG A 149 1.58 2.63 2.53
C ARG A 149 0.35 2.03 3.17
N GLU A 150 -0.44 2.86 3.82
CA GLU A 150 -1.69 2.45 4.44
C GLU A 150 -2.74 3.54 4.25
N TRP A 151 -3.98 3.13 4.08
CA TRP A 151 -5.11 4.05 4.03
C TRP A 151 -6.35 3.42 4.62
N ARG A 152 -7.25 4.28 5.10
CA ARG A 152 -8.53 3.87 5.66
C ARG A 152 -9.41 3.25 4.58
N PHE A 153 -9.96 2.08 4.87
CA PHE A 153 -10.93 1.37 4.06
C PHE A 153 -12.34 1.75 4.52
N ALA A 154 -12.85 2.84 3.94
CA ALA A 154 -14.19 3.31 4.28
C ALA A 154 -15.26 2.48 3.56
N LYS A 155 -16.01 1.68 4.32
CA LYS A 155 -17.20 1.00 3.82
C LYS A 155 -18.18 1.99 3.19
N PRO A 156 -18.66 1.76 1.96
CA PRO A 156 -19.76 2.53 1.39
C PRO A 156 -21.06 2.31 2.17
N ALA A 157 -21.84 3.38 2.38
CA ALA A 157 -23.18 3.24 2.97
C ALA A 157 -24.05 2.33 2.07
N PRO A 158 -24.92 1.47 2.66
CA PRO A 158 -25.87 0.69 1.89
C PRO A 158 -26.78 1.63 1.06
N ARG A 159 -27.24 1.12 -0.10
CA ARG A 159 -28.22 1.82 -0.94
C ARG A 159 -29.60 1.75 -0.32
#